data_AF-A0A0X3W0A9-F1
#
_entry.id   AF-A0A0X3W0A9-F1
#
_cell.length_a   1.000
_cell.length_b   1.000
_cell.length_c   1.000
_cell.angle_alpha   90.00
_cell.angle_beta   90.00
_cell.angle_gamma   90.00
#
_symmetry.space_group_name_H-M   'P 1'
#
loop_
_entity.id
_entity.type
_entity.pdbx_description
1 polymer ?
#
loop_
_entity_poly.entity_id
_entity_poly.type
_entity_poly.pdbx_seq_one_letter_code
_entity_poly.pdbx_strand_id
1 'polypeptide(L)' 'MAGSSHGHGHTPAAWTGVIIAFIGFCVAGAFMVMANVPGFWVGMAIIALGGIVGGAMRAAGMGQNKRPQREVRRSEA' A
#
# COMPACT_ATOMS: atom_id res chain seq x y z
N MET A 1 -26.16 -5.68 6.01
CA MET A 1 -25.96 -4.64 4.97
C MET A 1 -24.56 -4.08 5.11
N ALA A 2 -23.70 -4.23 4.09
CA ALA A 2 -22.32 -3.73 4.08
C ALA A 2 -22.32 -2.20 4.18
N GLY A 3 -21.83 -1.71 5.33
CA GLY A 3 -21.94 -0.31 5.72
C GLY A 3 -21.06 0.63 4.92
N SER A 4 -21.73 1.62 4.33
CA SER A 4 -21.36 3.04 4.29
C SER A 4 -20.10 3.49 3.55
N SER A 5 -20.35 4.06 2.36
CA SER A 5 -20.00 5.44 2.00
C SER A 5 -18.52 5.83 1.79
N HIS A 6 -18.34 6.69 0.77
CA HIS A 6 -17.25 7.66 0.53
C HIS A 6 -16.20 7.29 -0.53
N GLY A 7 -16.42 7.82 -1.74
CA GLY A 7 -15.50 7.78 -2.88
C GLY A 7 -14.22 8.62 -2.70
N HIS A 8 -13.33 8.22 -1.79
CA HIS A 8 -12.01 8.84 -1.58
C HIS A 8 -10.85 7.83 -1.40
N GLY A 9 -11.08 6.54 -1.69
CA GLY A 9 -10.09 5.47 -1.46
C GLY A 9 -10.13 4.31 -2.47
N HIS A 10 -10.72 4.50 -3.66
CA HIS A 10 -10.89 3.42 -4.65
C HIS A 10 -9.80 3.39 -5.71
N THR A 11 -8.54 3.60 -5.32
CA THR A 11 -7.44 3.04 -6.11
C THR A 11 -6.94 1.81 -5.37
N PRO A 12 -7.23 0.58 -5.87
CA PRO A 12 -6.72 -0.68 -5.30
C PRO A 12 -5.20 -0.66 -5.06
N ALA A 13 -4.51 0.26 -5.73
CA ALA A 13 -3.14 0.63 -5.53
C ALA A 13 -2.71 0.95 -4.09
N ALA A 14 -3.56 1.62 -3.30
CA ALA A 14 -3.16 2.01 -1.95
C ALA A 14 -3.08 0.80 -0.99
N TRP A 15 -3.99 -0.15 -1.15
CA TRP A 15 -4.14 -1.30 -0.25
C TRP A 15 -3.32 -2.52 -0.67
N THR A 16 -3.02 -2.68 -1.95
CA THR A 16 -2.25 -3.83 -2.46
C THR A 16 -0.84 -3.90 -1.88
N GLY A 17 -0.12 -2.79 -1.77
CA GLY A 17 1.21 -2.77 -1.14
C GLY A 17 1.17 -3.18 0.34
N VAL A 18 0.15 -2.73 1.08
CA VAL A 18 -0.03 -3.05 2.51
C VAL A 18 -0.36 -4.53 2.70
N ILE A 19 -1.25 -5.09 1.88
CA ILE A 19 -1.60 -6.53 1.94
C ILE A 19 -0.37 -7.39 1.66
N ILE A 20 0.43 -7.05 0.64
CA ILE A 20 1.64 -7.81 0.30
C ILE A 20 2.67 -7.73 1.44
N ALA A 21 2.89 -6.54 2.00
CA ALA A 21 3.78 -6.38 3.15
C ALA A 21 3.29 -7.15 4.39
N PHE A 22 1.98 -7.20 4.62
CA PHE A 22 1.37 -7.94 5.72
C PHE A 22 1.58 -9.45 5.57
N ILE A 23 1.37 -10.00 4.37
CA ILE A 23 1.65 -11.41 4.06
C ILE A 23 3.14 -11.72 4.27
N GLY A 24 4.03 -10.88 3.75
CA GLY A 24 5.49 -11.05 3.91
C GLY A 24 5.92 -11.02 5.39
N PHE A 25 5.32 -10.15 6.20
CA PHE A 25 5.54 -10.09 7.64
C PHE A 25 5.07 -11.36 8.36
N CYS A 26 3.88 -11.87 8.04
CA CYS A 26 3.37 -13.13 8.59
C CYS A 26 4.29 -14.31 8.24
N VAL A 27 4.75 -14.39 6.99
CA VAL A 27 5.66 -15.45 6.52
C VAL A 27 7.02 -15.34 7.22
N ALA A 28 7.60 -14.15 7.29
CA ALA A 28 8.86 -13.92 8.00
C ALA A 28 8.75 -14.29 9.49
N GLY A 29 7.65 -13.92 10.15
CA GLY A 29 7.38 -14.27 11.55
C GLY A 29 7.25 -15.77 11.77
N ALA A 30 6.52 -16.49 10.91
CA ALA A 30 6.36 -17.93 11.00
C ALA A 30 7.70 -18.68 10.87
N PHE A 31 8.55 -18.27 9.92
CA PHE A 31 9.87 -18.89 9.72
C PHE A 31 10.90 -18.49 10.79
N MET A 32 10.77 -17.29 11.37
CA MET A 32 11.58 -16.87 12.52
C MET A 32 11.33 -17.78 13.73
N VAL A 33 10.08 -18.16 13.98
CA VAL A 33 9.71 -19.09 15.07
C VAL A 33 10.25 -20.50 14.80
N MET A 34 10.29 -20.94 13.54
CA MET A 34 10.86 -22.24 13.14
C MET A 34 12.41 -22.25 13.08
N ALA A 35 13.09 -21.19 13.53
CA ALA A 35 14.55 -21.03 13.45
C ALA A 35 15.13 -21.26 12.03
N ASN A 36 14.33 -21.02 11.00
CA ASN A 36 14.69 -21.30 9.62
C ASN A 36 15.14 -20.00 8.93
N VAL A 37 16.46 -19.75 8.98
CA VAL A 37 17.11 -18.57 8.39
C VAL A 37 16.79 -18.40 6.89
N PRO A 38 16.80 -19.45 6.05
CA PRO A 38 16.33 -19.35 4.66
C PRO A 38 14.88 -18.85 4.53
N GLY A 39 13.97 -19.39 5.34
CA GLY A 39 12.55 -19.02 5.31
C GLY A 39 12.28 -17.56 5.71
N PHE A 40 13.09 -17.01 6.61
CA PHE A 40 13.05 -15.59 6.96
C PHE A 40 13.38 -14.69 5.75
N TRP A 41 14.40 -15.05 4.98
CA TRP A 41 14.78 -14.31 3.76
C TRP A 41 13.71 -14.39 2.67
N VAL A 42 12.98 -15.51 2.58
CA VAL A 42 11.80 -15.61 1.70
C VAL A 42 10.73 -14.61 2.12
N GLY A 43 10.44 -14.49 3.42
CA GLY A 43 9.53 -13.47 3.93
C GLY A 43 9.99 -12.03 3.62
N MET A 44 11.28 -11.74 3.77
CA MET A 44 11.86 -10.45 3.42
C MET A 44 11.78 -10.14 1.91
N ALA A 45 11.96 -11.14 1.05
CA ALA A 45 11.77 -10.98 -0.39
C ALA A 45 10.32 -10.62 -0.75
N ILE A 46 9.34 -11.18 -0.05
CA ILE A 46 7.91 -10.84 -0.24
C ILE A 46 7.63 -9.39 0.19
N ILE A 47 8.21 -8.94 1.31
CA ILE A 47 8.08 -7.53 1.75
C ILE A 47 8.71 -6.58 0.71
N ALA A 48 9.89 -6.92 0.20
CA ALA A 48 10.55 -6.14 -0.84
C ALA A 48 9.69 -6.04 -2.11
N LEU A 49 9.05 -7.14 -2.53
CA LEU A 49 8.08 -7.13 -3.63
C LEU A 49 6.89 -6.20 -3.35
N GLY A 50 6.37 -6.17 -2.12
CA GLY A 50 5.32 -5.23 -1.71
C GLY A 50 5.74 -3.77 -1.87
N GLY A 51 7.00 -3.45 -1.53
CA GLY A 51 7.59 -2.13 -1.75
C GLY A 51 7.76 -1.78 -3.24
N ILE A 52 8.19 -2.73 -4.06
CA ILE A 52 8.31 -2.56 -5.52
C ILE A 52 6.93 -2.29 -6.15
N VAL A 53 5.91 -3.07 -5.76
CA VAL A 53 4.54 -2.89 -6.25
C VAL A 53 3.99 -1.54 -5.78
N GLY A 54 4.18 -1.18 -4.50
CA GLY A 54 3.82 0.14 -3.96
C GLY A 54 4.47 1.30 -4.72
N GLY A 55 5.76 1.19 -5.02
CA GLY A 55 6.53 2.14 -5.81
C GLY A 55 6.04 2.22 -7.26
N ALA A 56 5.79 1.09 -7.90
CA ALA A 56 5.26 1.02 -9.27
C ALA A 56 3.88 1.68 -9.37
N MET A 57 3.03 1.50 -8.36
CA MET A 57 1.71 2.11 -8.33
C MET A 57 1.76 3.62 -8.06
N ARG A 58 2.73 4.08 -7.26
CA ARG A 58 3.02 5.50 -7.10
C ARG A 58 3.55 6.12 -8.40
N ALA A 59 4.40 5.41 -9.13
CA ALA A 59 4.92 5.82 -10.43
C ALA A 59 3.82 5.81 -11.52
N ALA A 60 2.86 4.90 -11.44
CA ALA A 60 1.70 4.82 -12.33
C ALA A 60 0.67 5.96 -12.13
N GLY A 61 0.97 6.97 -11.31
CA GLY A 61 0.14 8.19 -11.20
C GLY A 61 -1.06 8.08 -10.24
N MET A 62 -1.25 6.92 -9.62
CA MET A 62 -2.33 6.64 -8.65
C MET A 62 -2.14 7.32 -7.28
N GLY A 63 -1.01 8.02 -7.08
CA GLY A 63 -0.74 8.85 -5.90
C GLY A 63 -1.10 10.34 -6.06
N GLN A 64 -1.71 10.75 -7.18
CA GLN A 64 -2.05 12.16 -7.40
C GLN A 64 -3.37 12.54 -6.72
N ASN A 65 -3.28 12.98 -5.47
CA ASN A 65 -4.21 13.97 -4.94
C ASN A 65 -3.77 15.36 -5.39
N LYS A 66 -4.00 15.69 -6.67
CA LYS A 66 -4.07 17.10 -7.08
C LYS A 66 -5.44 17.62 -6.68
N ARG A 67 -5.61 18.03 -5.41
CA ARG A 67 -6.67 19.00 -5.13
C ARG A 67 -6.12 20.35 -5.61
N PRO A 68 -6.71 20.95 -6.66
CA PRO A 68 -6.11 22.05 -7.37
C PRO A 68 -6.19 23.32 -6.52
N GLN A 69 -5.15 24.13 -6.65
CA GLN A 69 -4.96 25.51 -6.17
C GLN A 69 -6.11 26.52 -6.45
N ARG A 70 -7.33 26.11 -6.83
CA ARG A 70 -8.32 26.99 -7.48
C ARG A 70 -9.60 27.31 -6.70
N GLU A 71 -9.86 26.67 -5.56
CA GLU A 71 -11.08 26.95 -4.77
C GLU A 71 -10.90 28.14 -3.81
N VAL A 72 -9.67 28.41 -3.35
CA VAL A 72 -9.37 29.53 -2.42
C VAL A 72 -9.56 30.90 -3.08
N ARG A 73 -9.43 31.01 -4.41
CA ARG A 73 -9.62 32.29 -5.13
C ARG A 73 -11.09 32.64 -5.39
N ARG A 74 -12.05 31.73 -5.13
CA ARG A 74 -13.48 31.98 -5.33
C ARG A 74 -14.18 32.55 -4.09
N SER A 75 -13.55 32.47 -2.92
CA SER A 75 -14.02 33.18 -1.71
C SER A 75 -13.60 34.64 -1.65
N GLU A 76 -12.85 35.12 -2.66
CA GLU A 76 -12.33 36.50 -2.73
C GLU A 76 -12.95 37.35 -3.87
N ALA A 77 -14.05 36.92 -4.51
CA ALA A 77 -14.67 37.66 -5.61
C ALA A 77 -16.20 37.68 -5.58
#